data_AF-A0A7V2G0P3-F1
#
_entry.id   AF-A0A7V2G0P3-F1
#
_cell.length_a   1.000
_cell.length_b   1.000
_cell.length_c   1.000
_cell.angle_alpha   90.00
_cell.angle_beta   90.00
_cell.angle_gamma   90.00
#
_symmetry.space_group_name_H-M   'P 1'
#
loop_
_entity.id
_entity.type
_entity.pdbx_description
1 polymer ?
#
loop_
_entity_poly.entity_id
_entity_poly.type
_entity_poly.pdbx_seq_one_letter_code
_entity_poly.pdbx_strand_id
1 'polypeptide(L)'
;VHRDGRPLLVLDVKWKRGAPLRPDDLYQVIAYATALGAGRAVLVYPGRRDRVWTYPLPQVPRAVEVRCLQVVGTRRACRRALERLAADVRAACRSH
;
A
#
# COMPACT_ATOMS: atom_id res chain seq x y z
N VAL A 1 7.18 -6.38 4.93
CA VAL A 1 7.03 -7.86 4.98
C VAL A 1 8.30 -8.48 4.44
N HIS A 2 8.82 -9.53 5.07
CA HIS A 2 10.09 -10.18 4.70
C HIS A 2 9.86 -11.64 4.28
N ARG A 3 10.67 -12.14 3.34
CA ARG A 3 10.82 -13.56 2.98
C ARG A 3 12.31 -13.87 2.93
N ASP A 4 12.75 -14.91 3.64
CA ASP A 4 14.17 -15.31 3.70
C ASP A 4 15.12 -14.15 4.05
N GLY A 5 14.69 -13.28 4.98
CA GLY A 5 15.41 -12.07 5.39
C GLY A 5 15.35 -10.90 4.39
N ARG A 6 14.78 -11.10 3.19
CA ARG A 6 14.65 -10.05 2.17
C ARG A 6 13.29 -9.35 2.27
N PRO A 7 13.25 -8.02 2.42
CA PRO A 7 11.99 -7.29 2.40
C PRO A 7 11.40 -7.34 0.99
N LEU A 8 10.16 -7.81 0.88
CA LEU A 8 9.45 -7.92 -0.41
C LEU A 8 8.56 -6.69 -0.67
N LEU A 9 8.03 -6.12 0.41
CA LEU A 9 6.99 -5.09 0.37
C LEU A 9 7.19 -4.11 1.53
N VAL A 10 7.16 -2.83 1.19
CA VAL A 10 6.93 -1.72 2.14
C VAL A 10 5.46 -1.31 2.06
N LEU A 11 4.81 -1.25 3.21
CA LEU A 11 3.44 -0.79 3.38
C LEU A 11 3.47 0.42 4.32
N ASP A 12 3.09 1.60 3.83
CA ASP A 12 2.99 2.81 4.63
C ASP A 12 1.53 3.22 4.77
N VAL A 13 1.05 3.24 6.01
CA VAL A 13 -0.37 3.45 6.34
C VAL A 13 -0.52 4.81 7.00
N LYS A 14 -1.36 5.67 6.42
CA LYS A 14 -1.57 7.04 6.89
C LYS A 14 -3.02 7.28 7.25
N TRP A 15 -3.30 7.88 8.40
CA TRP A 15 -4.66 8.31 8.75
C TRP A 15 -4.98 9.70 8.18
N LYS A 16 -5.11 9.79 6.85
CA LYS A 16 -5.44 11.02 6.11
C LYS A 16 -6.68 10.78 5.23
N ARG A 17 -7.84 11.32 5.60
CA ARG A 17 -9.13 11.05 4.92
C ARG A 17 -9.40 12.09 3.82
N GLY A 18 -9.85 11.63 2.65
CA GLY A 18 -10.24 12.50 1.53
C GLY A 18 -9.11 13.34 0.93
N ALA A 19 -7.87 13.12 1.37
CA ALA A 19 -6.72 13.84 0.86
C ALA A 19 -6.33 13.27 -0.52
N PRO A 20 -5.96 14.13 -1.49
CA PRO A 20 -5.24 13.67 -2.67
C PRO A 20 -3.93 13.01 -2.25
N LEU A 21 -3.38 12.18 -3.13
CA LEU A 21 -2.04 11.62 -2.96
C LEU A 21 -1.05 12.76 -2.73
N ARG A 22 -0.34 12.74 -1.60
CA ARG A 22 0.60 13.80 -1.24
C ARG A 22 2.03 13.43 -1.65
N PRO A 23 2.80 14.37 -2.21
CA PRO A 23 4.20 14.13 -2.56
C PRO A 23 5.04 13.59 -1.39
N ASP A 24 4.87 14.12 -0.18
CA ASP A 24 5.65 13.68 0.99
C ASP A 24 5.43 12.20 1.35
N ASP A 25 4.18 11.73 1.22
CA ASP A 25 3.85 10.33 1.47
C ASP A 25 4.46 9.43 0.38
N LEU A 26 4.49 9.90 -0.87
CA LEU A 26 5.20 9.22 -1.97
C LEU A 26 6.70 9.15 -1.71
N TYR A 27 7.34 10.27 -1.37
CA TYR A 27 8.77 10.29 -1.10
C TYR A 27 9.14 9.37 0.05
N GLN A 28 8.35 9.37 1.13
CA GLN A 28 8.60 8.51 2.27
C GLN A 28 8.54 7.02 1.88
N VAL A 29 7.49 6.58 1.18
CA VAL A 29 7.35 5.15 0.83
C VAL A 29 8.41 4.71 -0.19
N ILE A 30 8.79 5.58 -1.15
CA ILE A 30 9.82 5.30 -2.15
C ILE A 30 11.19 5.20 -1.49
N ALA A 31 11.51 6.12 -0.57
CA ALA A 31 12.77 6.11 0.16
C ALA A 31 12.93 4.80 0.93
N TYR A 32 11.91 4.36 1.67
CA TYR A 32 11.98 3.09 2.40
C TYR A 32 12.05 1.88 1.47
N ALA A 33 11.25 1.84 0.40
CA ALA A 33 11.29 0.71 -0.53
C ALA A 33 12.66 0.59 -1.22
N THR A 34 13.28 1.72 -1.57
CA THR A 34 14.62 1.77 -2.16
C THR A 34 15.68 1.35 -1.15
N ALA A 35 15.69 1.95 0.04
CA ALA A 35 16.69 1.68 1.08
C ALA A 35 16.68 0.22 1.55
N LEU A 36 15.50 -0.41 1.57
CA LEU A 36 15.33 -1.80 1.96
C LEU A 36 15.49 -2.77 0.78
N GLY A 37 15.51 -2.29 -0.47
CA GLY A 37 15.51 -3.13 -1.67
C GLY A 37 14.15 -3.78 -1.97
N ALA A 38 13.07 -3.38 -1.30
CA ALA A 38 11.75 -3.98 -1.40
C ALA A 38 11.08 -3.78 -2.78
N GLY A 39 10.78 -4.87 -3.48
CA GLY A 39 10.25 -4.88 -4.85
C GLY A 39 8.90 -4.17 -5.03
N ARG A 40 8.14 -3.99 -3.94
CA ARG A 40 6.85 -3.26 -3.94
C ARG A 40 6.79 -2.20 -2.85
N ALA A 41 6.10 -1.11 -3.18
CA ALA A 41 5.71 -0.03 -2.29
C ALA A 41 4.19 0.18 -2.36
N VAL A 42 3.53 0.24 -1.21
CA VAL A 42 2.07 0.45 -1.11
C VAL A 42 1.78 1.55 -0.09
N LEU A 43 1.02 2.57 -0.51
CA LEU A 43 0.44 3.58 0.36
C LEU A 43 -1.01 3.23 0.69
N VAL A 44 -1.39 3.30 1.96
CA VAL A 44 -2.76 3.01 2.40
C VAL A 44 -3.36 4.21 3.13
N TYR A 45 -4.50 4.69 2.63
CA TYR A 45 -5.30 5.75 3.22
C TYR A 45 -6.68 5.25 3.65
N PRO A 46 -7.26 5.74 4.76
CA PRO A 46 -8.63 5.45 5.12
C PRO A 46 -9.63 6.14 4.17
N GLY A 47 -10.64 5.38 3.77
CA GLY A 47 -11.68 5.80 2.83
C GLY A 47 -13.07 5.32 3.19
N ARG A 48 -14.06 5.73 2.37
CA ARG A 48 -15.45 5.25 2.46
C ARG A 48 -15.72 4.01 1.60
N ARG A 49 -14.85 3.73 0.63
CA ARG A 49 -14.91 2.60 -0.30
C ARG A 49 -13.50 2.15 -0.63
N ASP A 50 -13.34 0.87 -0.93
CA ASP A 50 -12.07 0.36 -1.42
C ASP A 50 -11.77 0.92 -2.80
N ARG A 51 -10.54 1.43 -2.98
CA ARG A 51 -10.00 1.83 -4.27
C ARG A 51 -8.53 1.46 -4.32
N VAL A 52 -8.07 1.01 -5.47
CA VAL A 52 -6.66 0.70 -5.71
C VAL A 52 -6.29 1.30 -7.06
N TRP A 53 -5.14 1.97 -7.12
CA TRP A 53 -4.56 2.43 -8.37
C TRP A 53 -3.05 2.44 -8.26
N THR A 54 -2.39 2.50 -9.41
CA THR A 54 -0.94 2.56 -9.49
C THR A 54 -0.52 3.98 -9.84
N TYR A 55 0.39 4.55 -9.07
CA TYR A 55 1.06 5.80 -9.37
C TYR A 55 2.39 5.50 -10.07
N PRO A 56 2.50 5.74 -11.39
CA PRO A 56 3.73 5.50 -12.12
C PRO A 56 4.79 6.51 -11.67
N LEU A 57 6.03 6.05 -11.58
CA LEU A 57 7.17 6.89 -11.27
C LEU A 57 8.15 6.79 -12.44
N PRO A 58 8.17 7.77 -13.36
CA PRO A 58 8.94 7.65 -14.59
C PRO A 58 10.44 7.42 -14.39
N GLN A 59 11.00 7.93 -13.29
CA GLN A 59 12.43 7.92 -13.00
C GLN A 59 12.88 6.75 -12.12
N VAL A 60 11.96 5.89 -11.67
CA VAL A 60 12.32 4.68 -10.91
C VAL A 60 11.62 3.47 -11.52
N PRO A 61 12.28 2.29 -11.55
CA PRO A 61 11.73 1.09 -12.19
C PRO A 61 10.52 0.51 -11.44
N ARG A 62 9.98 1.20 -10.44
CA ARG A 62 8.94 0.70 -9.53
C ARG A 62 7.82 1.73 -9.43
N ALA A 63 6.60 1.31 -9.72
CA ALA A 63 5.41 2.10 -9.46
C ALA A 63 4.97 1.94 -8.00
N VAL A 64 4.29 2.95 -7.44
CA VAL A 64 3.70 2.89 -6.10
C VAL A 64 2.24 2.52 -6.22
N GLU A 65 1.82 1.45 -5.55
CA GLU A 65 0.40 1.15 -5.42
C GLU A 65 -0.20 2.06 -4.35
N VAL A 66 -1.34 2.67 -4.64
CA VAL A 66 -2.07 3.49 -3.69
C VAL A 66 -3.42 2.85 -3.44
N ARG A 67 -3.74 2.66 -2.16
CA ARG A 67 -5.00 2.09 -1.71
C ARG A 67 -5.77 3.05 -0.84
N CYS A 68 -7.05 3.16 -1.12
CA CYS A 68 -8.05 3.66 -0.20
C CYS A 68 -8.73 2.46 0.45
N LEU A 69 -8.62 2.29 1.77
CA LEU A 69 -9.23 1.19 2.52
C LEU A 69 -10.56 1.64 3.11
N GLN A 70 -11.64 0.90 2.89
CA GLN A 70 -12.92 1.19 3.52
C GLN A 70 -12.86 0.97 5.04
N VAL A 71 -12.87 2.08 5.79
CA VAL A 71 -12.91 2.07 7.26
C VAL A 71 -14.21 2.66 7.82
N VAL A 72 -15.14 3.05 6.95
CA VAL A 72 -16.44 3.62 7.31
C VAL A 72 -17.58 2.79 6.75
N GLY A 73 -18.66 2.65 7.54
CA GLY A 73 -19.84 1.86 7.22
C GLY A 73 -20.06 0.75 8.24
N THR A 74 -20.65 -0.36 7.81
CA THR A 74 -20.92 -1.49 8.70
C THR A 74 -19.63 -2.21 9.09
N ARG A 75 -19.59 -2.77 10.31
CA ARG A 75 -18.47 -3.60 10.80
C ARG A 75 -18.10 -4.70 9.81
N ARG A 76 -19.10 -5.36 9.21
CA ARG A 76 -18.90 -6.42 8.20
C ARG A 76 -18.24 -5.88 6.92
N ALA A 77 -18.58 -4.67 6.48
CA ALA A 77 -17.94 -4.06 5.32
C ALA A 77 -16.47 -3.73 5.59
N CYS A 78 -16.16 -3.07 6.71
CA CYS A 78 -14.78 -2.76 7.09
C CYS A 78 -13.95 -4.04 7.30
N ARG A 79 -14.52 -5.08 7.91
CA ARG A 79 -13.82 -6.37 8.09
C ARG A 79 -13.47 -7.02 6.75
N ARG A 80 -14.41 -7.05 5.81
CA ARG A 80 -14.14 -7.58 4.45
C ARG A 80 -13.09 -6.77 3.70
N ALA A 81 -13.07 -5.45 3.85
CA ALA A 81 -12.04 -4.61 3.25
C ALA A 81 -10.65 -4.95 3.80
N LEU A 82 -10.54 -5.12 5.12
CA LEU A 82 -9.30 -5.54 5.77
C LEU A 82 -8.88 -6.97 5.35
N GLU A 83 -9.82 -7.92 5.28
CA GLU A 83 -9.57 -9.29 4.82
C GLU A 83 -9.00 -9.30 3.39
N ARG A 84 -9.55 -8.49 2.47
CA ARG A 84 -9.02 -8.33 1.11
C ARG A 84 -7.61 -7.75 1.09
N LEU A 85 -7.37 -6.67 1.84
CA LEU A 85 -6.02 -6.09 1.96
C LEU A 85 -5.01 -7.13 2.47
N ALA A 86 -5.38 -7.90 3.50
CA ALA A 86 -4.53 -8.95 4.03
C ALA A 86 -4.26 -10.06 2.99
N ALA A 87 -5.27 -10.48 2.23
CA ALA A 87 -5.13 -11.46 1.17
C ALA A 87 -4.15 -10.98 0.07
N ASP A 88 -4.28 -9.72 -0.35
CA ASP A 88 -3.44 -9.13 -1.38
C ASP A 88 -1.98 -8.98 -0.93
N VAL A 89 -1.76 -8.52 0.30
CA VAL A 89 -0.42 -8.44 0.91
C VAL A 89 0.22 -9.82 0.97
N ARG A 90 -0.54 -10.86 1.37
CA ARG A 90 -0.03 -12.24 1.40
C ARG A 90 0.27 -12.78 0.00
N ALA A 91 -0.58 -12.48 -0.99
CA ALA A 91 -0.36 -12.91 -2.37
C ALA A 91 0.91 -12.28 -2.95
N ALA A 92 1.12 -10.98 -2.71
CA ALA A 92 2.34 -10.26 -3.13
C ALA A 92 3.62 -10.88 -2.55
N CYS A 93 3.54 -11.51 -1.38
CA CYS A 93 4.68 -12.20 -0.76
C CYS A 93 4.95 -13.60 -1.32
N ARG A 94 4.02 -14.19 -2.09
CA ARG A 94 4.16 -15.54 -2.67
C ARG A 94 4.69 -15.55 -4.10
N SER A 95 4.50 -14.46 -4.85
CA SER A 95 4.78 -14.39 -6.29
C SER A 95 6.24 -14.08 -6.67
N HIS A 96 7.17 -14.07 -5.71
CA HIS A 96 8.61 -13.88 -5.90
C HIS A 96 9.35 -14.90 -5.04
#